data_AF-A0A1M6ZEK5-F1
#
_entry.id   AF-A0A1M6ZEK5-F1
#
_cell.length_a   1.000
_cell.length_b   1.000
_cell.length_c   1.000
_cell.angle_alpha   90.00
_cell.angle_beta   90.00
_cell.angle_gamma   90.00
#
_symmetry.space_group_name_H-M   'P 1'
#
loop_
_entity.id
_entity.type
_entity.pdbx_description
1 polymer ?
#
loop_
_entity_poly.entity_id
_entity_poly.type
_entity_poly.pdbx_seq_one_letter_code
_entity_poly.pdbx_strand_id
1 'polypeptide(L)'
;MNYTQKEILEKAKIILKDLQAKYYNEKNIKGASFEKEKSIHGNENKKLPCWTVLINEPVFNSSIFLYISDEDAEPIYIRSKHKTSEIIKNSDGTYIRK
;
A
#
# COMPACT_ATOMS: atom_id res chain seq x y z
N MET A 1 14.78 -4.25 6.65
CA MET A 1 14.67 -3.00 5.90
C MET A 1 15.56 -3.15 4.69
N ASN A 2 15.00 -3.72 3.64
CA ASN A 2 15.70 -3.95 2.38
C ASN A 2 15.54 -2.77 1.42
N TYR A 3 14.45 -2.01 1.59
CA TYR A 3 14.15 -0.84 0.77
C TYR A 3 14.24 0.44 1.59
N THR A 4 14.43 1.57 0.93
CA THR A 4 14.36 2.90 1.54
C THR A 4 12.94 3.46 1.46
N GLN A 5 12.63 4.42 2.33
CA GLN A 5 11.36 5.14 2.27
C GLN A 5 11.12 5.78 0.89
N LYS A 6 12.18 6.29 0.25
CA LYS A 6 12.08 6.91 -1.08
C LYS A 6 11.66 5.90 -2.15
N GLU A 7 12.28 4.72 -2.17
CA GLU A 7 11.95 3.66 -3.13
C GLU A 7 10.51 3.18 -2.95
N ILE A 8 10.08 3.01 -1.70
CA ILE A 8 8.72 2.60 -1.37
C ILE A 8 7.69 3.65 -1.78
N LEU A 9 8.00 4.94 -1.62
CA LEU A 9 7.12 6.01 -2.07
C LEU A 9 6.99 6.03 -3.60
N GLU A 10 8.08 5.84 -4.35
CA GLU A 10 8.02 5.73 -5.82
C GLU A 10 7.22 4.50 -6.27
N LYS A 11 7.41 3.36 -5.60
CA LYS A 11 6.62 2.15 -5.87
C LYS A 11 5.13 2.36 -5.56
N ALA A 12 4.82 3.02 -4.44
CA ALA A 12 3.45 3.35 -4.04
C ALA A 12 2.74 4.24 -5.05
N LYS A 13 3.45 5.20 -5.67
CA LYS A 13 2.90 6.03 -6.75
C LYS A 13 2.40 5.20 -7.91
N ILE A 14 3.20 4.22 -8.37
CA ILE A 14 2.84 3.31 -9.47
C ILE A 14 1.61 2.49 -9.08
N ILE A 15 1.64 1.84 -7.92
CA ILE A 15 0.54 1.00 -7.42
C ILE A 15 -0.76 1.81 -7.33
N LEU A 16 -0.73 3.00 -6.72
CA LEU A 16 -1.93 3.81 -6.53
C LEU A 16 -2.49 4.38 -7.83
N LYS A 17 -1.62 4.68 -8.81
CA LYS A 17 -2.04 5.09 -10.15
C LYS A 17 -2.83 3.97 -10.84
N ASP A 18 -2.41 2.72 -10.71
CA ASP A 18 -3.14 1.58 -11.27
C ASP A 18 -4.47 1.32 -10.53
N LEU A 19 -4.45 1.35 -9.19
CA LEU A 19 -5.63 1.02 -8.38
C LEU A 19 -6.74 2.10 -8.44
N GLN A 20 -6.39 3.37 -8.61
CA GLN A 20 -7.33 4.50 -8.57
C GLN A 20 -6.95 5.62 -9.54
N ALA A 21 -6.65 5.30 -10.81
CA ALA A 21 -6.23 6.27 -11.83
C ALA A 21 -7.06 7.57 -11.85
N LYS A 22 -8.38 7.47 -11.68
CA LYS A 22 -9.32 8.61 -11.69
C LYS A 22 -9.20 9.55 -10.48
N TYR A 23 -8.79 9.03 -9.32
CA TYR A 23 -8.74 9.78 -8.05
C TYR A 23 -7.31 9.93 -7.52
N TYR A 24 -6.33 9.45 -8.28
CA TYR A 24 -4.94 9.48 -7.91
C TYR A 24 -4.39 10.91 -7.93
N ASN A 25 -3.75 11.29 -6.82
CA ASN A 25 -3.00 12.53 -6.71
C ASN A 25 -1.80 12.28 -5.79
N GLU A 26 -0.59 12.50 -6.30
CA GLU A 26 0.65 12.32 -5.52
C GLU A 26 0.68 13.12 -4.22
N LYS A 27 0.05 14.31 -4.20
CA LYS A 27 -0.01 15.18 -3.01
C LYS A 27 -0.80 14.56 -1.84
N ASN A 28 -1.58 13.51 -2.12
CA ASN A 28 -2.33 12.77 -1.13
C ASN A 28 -1.45 11.77 -0.38
N ILE A 29 -0.30 11.36 -0.92
CA ILE A 29 0.66 10.49 -0.24
C ILE A 29 1.41 11.31 0.81
N LYS A 30 1.26 10.96 2.09
CA LYS A 30 1.84 11.73 3.21
C LYS A 30 3.19 11.22 3.67
N GLY A 31 3.46 9.94 3.47
CA GLY A 31 4.71 9.31 3.87
C GLY A 31 4.60 7.81 3.95
N ALA A 32 5.71 7.16 4.30
CA ALA A 32 5.75 5.74 4.55
C ALA A 32 6.52 5.46 5.85
N SER A 33 6.07 4.48 6.61
CA SER A 33 6.71 4.02 7.84
C SER A 33 7.00 2.53 7.76
N PHE A 34 8.16 2.12 8.24
CA PHE A 34 8.55 0.72 8.30
C PHE A 34 8.16 0.08 9.63
N GLU A 35 7.58 -1.11 9.58
CA GLU A 35 7.26 -1.96 10.73
C GLU A 35 7.94 -3.33 10.51
N LYS A 36 8.92 -3.68 11.36
CA LYS A 36 9.66 -4.94 11.25
C LYS A 36 8.77 -6.17 11.46
N GLU A 37 7.75 -6.03 12.31
CA GLU A 37 6.80 -7.09 12.62
C GLU A 37 5.37 -6.58 12.44
N LYS A 38 4.81 -6.78 11.25
CA LYS A 38 3.41 -6.48 10.98
C LYS A 38 2.59 -7.77 10.86
N SER A 39 1.56 -7.90 11.69
CA SER A 39 0.55 -8.94 11.48
C SER A 39 -0.23 -8.65 10.21
N ILE A 40 -0.29 -9.65 9.32
CA ILE A 40 -1.00 -9.52 8.06
C ILE A 40 -2.49 -9.77 8.26
N HIS A 41 -3.30 -8.95 7.60
CA HIS A 41 -4.75 -9.13 7.60
C HIS A 41 -5.12 -10.52 7.05
N GLY A 42 -5.98 -11.25 7.77
CA GLY A 42 -6.39 -12.61 7.40
C GLY A 42 -5.46 -13.72 7.86
N ASN A 43 -4.27 -13.41 8.40
CA ASN A 43 -3.37 -14.40 9.01
C ASN A 43 -2.55 -13.77 10.14
N GLU A 44 -3.18 -13.62 11.32
CA GLU A 44 -2.59 -12.92 12.47
C GLU A 44 -1.34 -13.62 13.03
N ASN A 45 -1.18 -14.91 12.77
CA ASN A 45 0.00 -15.70 13.12
C ASN A 45 1.20 -15.42 12.21
N LYS A 46 0.98 -14.83 11.03
CA LYS A 46 2.03 -14.44 10.09
C LYS A 46 2.40 -12.97 10.32
N LYS A 47 3.58 -12.77 10.90
CA LYS A 47 4.24 -11.47 10.98
C LYS A 47 5.28 -11.36 9.87
N LEU A 48 5.31 -10.24 9.17
CA LEU A 48 6.36 -9.97 8.19
C LEU A 48 6.74 -8.48 8.15
N PRO A 49 7.97 -8.15 7.75
CA PRO A 49 8.43 -6.77 7.67
C PRO A 49 7.67 -6.02 6.57
N CYS A 50 6.98 -4.94 6.93
CA CYS A 50 6.09 -4.20 6.04
C CYS A 50 6.38 -2.71 6.06
N TRP A 51 6.10 -2.08 4.93
CA TRP A 51 5.94 -0.65 4.79
C TRP A 51 4.47 -0.29 4.80
N THR A 52 4.11 0.72 5.59
CA THR A 52 2.79 1.33 5.61
C THR A 52 2.88 2.70 4.97
N VAL A 53 2.20 2.89 3.84
CA VAL A 53 2.10 4.18 3.14
C VAL A 53 0.78 4.83 3.51
N LEU A 54 0.85 6.04 4.08
CA LEU A 54 -0.33 6.83 4.44
C LEU A 54 -0.78 7.70 3.26
N ILE A 55 -2.05 7.58 2.90
CA ILE A 55 -2.69 8.32 1.84
C ILE A 55 -3.89 9.06 2.43
N ASN A 56 -3.96 10.37 2.24
CA ASN A 56 -5.16 11.14 2.57
C ASN A 56 -6.15 11.09 1.41
N GLU A 57 -7.36 10.63 1.68
CA GLU A 57 -8.48 10.75 0.75
C GLU A 57 -9.26 12.04 1.09
N PRO A 58 -9.06 13.14 0.34
CA PRO A 58 -9.79 14.39 0.56
C PRO A 58 -11.31 14.30 0.33
N VAL A 59 -11.81 13.47 -0.58
CA VAL A 59 -13.24 13.36 -0.91
C VAL A 59 -14.05 12.83 0.28
N PHE A 60 -13.50 11.86 1.01
CA PHE A 60 -14.15 11.25 2.18
C PHE A 60 -13.54 11.70 3.51
N ASN A 61 -12.63 12.67 3.49
CA ASN A 61 -11.86 13.15 4.65
C ASN A 61 -11.35 11.99 5.52
N SER A 62 -10.72 11.00 4.87
CA SER A 62 -10.34 9.74 5.51
C SER A 62 -8.92 9.34 5.14
N SER A 63 -8.28 8.54 5.99
CA SER A 63 -6.99 7.95 5.71
C SER A 63 -7.15 6.58 5.06
N ILE A 64 -6.34 6.33 4.05
CA ILE A 64 -6.13 5.05 3.41
C ILE A 64 -4.68 4.62 3.68
N PHE A 65 -4.50 3.36 3.97
CA PHE A 65 -3.20 2.75 4.24
C PHE A 65 -2.91 1.70 3.18
N LEU A 66 -1.82 1.88 2.45
CA LEU A 66 -1.29 0.87 1.53
C LEU A 66 -0.16 0.13 2.23
N TYR A 67 -0.24 -1.20 2.27
CA TYR A 67 0.76 -2.06 2.87
C TYR A 67 1.59 -2.73 1.78
N ILE A 68 2.91 -2.60 1.88
CA ILE A 68 3.90 -3.11 0.92
C ILE A 68 4.89 -3.99 1.68
N SER A 69 5.23 -5.15 1.12
CA SER A 69 6.21 -6.06 1.70
C SER A 69 7.63 -5.49 1.59
N ASP A 70 8.41 -5.54 2.68
CA ASP A 70 9.84 -5.18 2.64
C ASP A 70 10.71 -6.28 2.02
N GLU A 71 10.15 -7.46 1.70
CA GLU A 71 10.92 -8.55 1.08
C GLU A 71 11.09 -8.33 -0.44
N ASP A 72 10.02 -7.91 -1.13
CA ASP A 72 9.94 -7.84 -2.59
C ASP A 72 9.40 -6.49 -3.11
N ALA A 73 9.09 -5.54 -2.23
CA ALA A 73 8.44 -4.28 -2.55
C ALA A 73 7.09 -4.44 -3.26
N GLU A 74 6.44 -5.60 -3.16
CA GLU A 74 5.13 -5.82 -3.77
C GLU A 74 3.99 -5.46 -2.78
N PRO A 75 2.87 -4.90 -3.27
CA PRO A 75 1.74 -4.55 -2.41
C PRO A 75 1.05 -5.80 -1.89
N ILE A 76 0.61 -5.74 -0.63
CA ILE A 76 -0.10 -6.83 0.03
C ILE A 76 -1.60 -6.52 0.03
N TYR A 77 -1.98 -5.39 0.62
CA TYR A 77 -3.36 -4.94 0.68
C TYR A 77 -3.45 -3.43 0.86
N ILE A 78 -4.62 -2.87 0.52
CA ILE A 78 -4.99 -1.50 0.82
C ILE A 78 -6.18 -1.49 1.78
N ARG A 79 -6.11 -0.62 2.78
CA ARG A 79 -7.13 -0.52 3.83
C ARG A 79 -7.63 0.91 3.93
N SER A 80 -8.93 1.08 3.78
CA SER A 80 -9.64 2.29 4.18
C SER A 80 -10.33 2.06 5.54
N LYS A 81 -11.03 3.08 6.04
CA LYS A 81 -11.86 2.98 7.25
C LYS A 81 -12.87 1.82 7.19
N HIS A 82 -13.41 1.53 6.01
CA HIS A 82 -14.55 0.62 5.84
C HIS A 82 -14.22 -0.70 5.15
N LYS A 83 -13.07 -0.79 4.47
CA LYS A 83 -12.75 -1.95 3.64
C LYS A 83 -11.25 -2.21 3.60
N THR A 84 -10.89 -3.48 3.71
CA THR A 84 -9.58 -3.99 3.30
C THR A 84 -9.75 -4.69 1.96
N SER A 85 -8.78 -4.52 1.05
CA SER A 85 -8.75 -5.22 -0.23
C SER A 85 -7.34 -5.70 -0.50
N GLU A 86 -7.21 -7.00 -0.81
CA GLU A 86 -5.94 -7.56 -1.28
C GLU A 86 -5.58 -6.90 -2.62
N ILE A 87 -4.29 -6.75 -2.85
CA ILE A 87 -3.78 -6.26 -4.12
C ILE A 87 -3.04 -7.40 -4.80
N ILE A 88 -3.36 -7.60 -6.07
CA ILE A 88 -2.70 -8.59 -6.92
C ILE A 88 -2.11 -7.91 -8.14
N LYS A 89 -1.01 -8.47 -8.64
CA LYS A 89 -0.34 -8.04 -9.86
C LYS A 89 -0.79 -8.93 -11.01
N ASN A 90 -1.32 -8.33 -12.06
CA ASN A 90 -1.70 -9.00 -13.29
C ASN A 90 -0.45 -9.44 -14.07
N SER A 91 -0.66 -10.31 -15.07
CA SER A 91 0.39 -10.77 -15.97
C SER A 91 1.03 -9.65 -16.81
N ASP A 92 0.31 -8.55 -17.03
CA ASP A 92 0.81 -7.36 -17.71
C ASP A 92 1.59 -6.40 -16.78
N GLY A 93 1.69 -6.75 -15.49
CA GLY A 93 2.39 -5.98 -14.47
C GLY A 93 1.53 -4.94 -13.76
N THR A 94 0.26 -4.76 -14.14
CA THR A 94 -0.66 -3.80 -13.50
C THR A 94 -1.22 -4.32 -12.18
N TYR A 95 -1.55 -3.42 -11.26
CA TYR A 95 -2.13 -3.78 -9.96
C TYR A 95 -3.65 -3.63 -9.92
N ILE A 96 -4.35 -4.63 -9.37
CA ILE A 96 -5.80 -4.60 -9.17
C ILE A 96 -6.19 -5.01 -7.75
N ARG A 97 -7.38 -4.58 -7.32
CA ARG A 97 -8.00 -5.01 -6.05
C ARG A 97 -8.73 -6.33 -6.27
N LYS A 98 -8.55 -7.27 -5.34
CA LYS A 98 -9.33 -8.50 -5.26
C LYS A 98 -10.48 -8.37 -4.26
#